data_AF-A0A537YMN1-F1
#
_entry.id   AF-A0A537YMN1-F1
#
_cell.length_a   1.000
_cell.length_b   1.000
_cell.length_c   1.000
_cell.angle_alpha   90.00
_cell.angle_beta   90.00
_cell.angle_gamma   90.00
#
_symmetry.space_group_name_H-M   'P 1'
#
loop_
_entity.id
_entity.type
_entity.pdbx_description
1 polymer ?
#
loop_
_entity_poly.entity_id
_entity_poly.type
_entity_poly.pdbx_seq_one_letter_code
_entity_poly.pdbx_strand_id
1 'polypeptide(L)'
;MEVRTHDDPAAWLEAVLPLLMLDEARHDLHLGLVHTLVHHPSIYPSKHLWSVEEAGTVVGAALQTPPHNLVLAQPASEAANDLLADAIGSAGIQLPGVVGGRPEAEAFAAGWCARTGDTARRVMGQGIYSLTEVRGVPAAAGTPRTATPDDLELLAGWIQDFQDEVVPEELRAVAGTRQRWSRT
;
A
#
# COMPACT_ATOMS: atom_id res chain seq x y z
N MET A 1 24.43 4.39 5.72
CA MET A 1 23.02 3.96 5.69
C MET A 1 22.92 2.55 6.23
N GLU A 2 21.91 2.24 7.04
CA GLU A 2 21.67 0.92 7.63
C GLU A 2 20.17 0.58 7.52
N VAL A 3 19.84 -0.68 7.21
CA VAL A 3 18.45 -1.15 7.18
C VAL A 3 18.06 -1.68 8.55
N ARG A 4 16.89 -1.29 9.05
CA ARG A 4 16.29 -1.84 10.27
C ARG A 4 14.98 -2.54 9.94
N THR A 5 14.77 -3.69 10.57
CA THR A 5 13.50 -4.42 10.57
C THR A 5 12.77 -4.14 11.89
N HIS A 6 11.45 -4.00 11.84
CA HIS A 6 10.64 -3.64 13.00
C HIS A 6 9.52 -4.65 13.20
N ASP A 7 9.28 -5.03 14.46
CA ASP A 7 8.19 -5.94 14.83
C ASP A 7 6.93 -5.22 15.33
N ASP A 8 7.12 -4.04 15.93
CA ASP A 8 6.06 -3.18 16.47
C ASP A 8 5.65 -2.09 15.46
N PRO A 9 4.40 -2.11 14.94
CA PRO A 9 3.89 -1.08 14.05
C PRO A 9 3.91 0.33 14.65
N ALA A 10 3.71 0.48 15.96
CA ALA A 10 3.66 1.79 16.59
C ALA A 10 5.06 2.42 16.64
N ALA A 11 6.08 1.66 17.06
CA ALA A 11 7.47 2.09 17.02
C ALA A 11 7.96 2.37 15.60
N TRP A 12 7.59 1.52 14.63
CA TRP A 12 7.93 1.76 13.23
C TRP A 12 7.29 3.05 12.71
N LEU A 13 6.00 3.28 12.99
CA LEU A 13 5.31 4.52 12.62
C LEU A 13 6.03 5.75 13.19
N GLU A 14 6.35 5.74 14.48
CA GLU A 14 7.07 6.85 15.12
C GLU A 14 8.39 7.17 14.41
N ALA A 15 9.15 6.14 14.03
CA ALA A 15 10.42 6.29 13.34
C ALA A 15 10.28 6.85 11.91
N VAL A 16 9.32 6.35 11.13
CA VAL A 16 9.19 6.69 9.70
C VAL A 16 8.30 7.90 9.44
N LEU A 17 7.46 8.31 10.39
CA LEU A 17 6.49 9.39 10.20
C LEU A 17 7.12 10.70 9.68
N PRO A 18 8.30 11.15 10.16
CA PRO A 18 8.94 12.35 9.60
C PRO A 18 9.22 12.26 8.09
N LEU A 19 9.61 11.08 7.60
CA LEU A 19 9.81 10.84 6.16
C LEU A 19 8.46 10.85 5.41
N LEU A 20 7.46 10.15 5.94
CA LEU A 20 6.15 10.03 5.29
C LEU A 20 5.43 11.38 5.19
N MET A 21 5.57 12.23 6.20
CA MET A 21 4.92 13.55 6.25
C MET A 21 5.54 14.60 5.32
N LEU A 22 6.68 14.31 4.65
CA LEU A 22 7.21 15.19 3.60
C LEU A 22 6.24 15.31 2.41
N ASP A 23 5.45 14.26 2.17
CA ASP A 23 4.39 14.23 1.17
C ASP A 23 3.30 13.23 1.62
N GLU A 24 2.40 13.70 2.49
CA GLU A 24 1.36 12.87 3.09
C GLU A 24 0.51 12.15 2.02
N ALA A 25 0.08 12.87 0.98
CA ALA A 25 -0.77 12.32 -0.06
C ALA A 25 -0.05 11.16 -0.77
N ARG A 26 1.24 11.34 -1.12
CA ARG A 26 2.06 10.30 -1.72
C ARG A 26 2.21 9.05 -0.85
N HIS A 27 2.21 9.24 0.46
CA HIS A 27 2.43 8.18 1.45
C HIS A 27 1.15 7.68 2.14
N ASP A 28 -0.04 8.11 1.68
CA ASP A 28 -1.36 7.71 2.19
C ASP A 28 -1.44 6.20 2.45
N LEU A 29 -1.08 5.38 1.47
CA LEU A 29 -1.16 3.92 1.63
C LEU A 29 -0.29 3.39 2.79
N HIS A 30 0.88 3.99 3.06
CA HIS A 30 1.66 3.63 4.25
C HIS A 30 0.93 4.01 5.52
N LEU A 31 0.43 5.25 5.58
CA LEU A 31 -0.27 5.81 6.74
C LEU A 31 -1.54 5.01 7.07
N GLY A 32 -2.33 4.65 6.06
CA GLY A 32 -3.52 3.82 6.22
C GLY A 32 -3.21 2.38 6.66
N LEU A 33 -2.19 1.75 6.06
CA LEU A 33 -1.81 0.38 6.43
C LEU A 33 -1.24 0.32 7.85
N VAL A 34 -0.33 1.22 8.22
CA VAL A 34 0.24 1.23 9.57
C VAL A 34 -0.79 1.62 10.63
N HIS A 35 -1.71 2.55 10.33
CA HIS A 35 -2.85 2.83 11.21
C HIS A 35 -3.68 1.56 11.46
N THR A 36 -3.97 0.79 10.41
CA THR A 36 -4.69 -0.49 10.54
C THR A 36 -3.90 -1.50 11.37
N LEU A 37 -2.58 -1.60 11.16
CA LEU A 37 -1.73 -2.50 11.94
C LEU A 37 -1.66 -2.15 13.42
N VAL A 38 -1.73 -0.87 13.77
CA VAL A 38 -1.73 -0.39 15.18
C VAL A 38 -3.09 -0.62 15.84
N HIS A 39 -4.19 -0.25 15.18
CA HIS A 39 -5.51 -0.20 15.82
C HIS A 39 -6.38 -1.44 15.56
N HIS A 40 -6.11 -2.16 14.48
CA HIS A 40 -6.87 -3.34 14.05
C HIS A 40 -5.93 -4.48 13.60
N PRO A 41 -4.99 -4.94 14.46
CA PRO A 41 -3.95 -5.89 14.07
C PRO A 41 -4.48 -7.24 13.57
N SER A 42 -5.71 -7.62 13.92
CA SER A 42 -6.33 -8.87 13.45
C SER A 42 -6.66 -8.87 11.96
N ILE A 43 -6.71 -7.69 11.30
CA ILE A 43 -6.98 -7.59 9.86
C ILE A 43 -5.80 -8.14 9.04
N TYR A 44 -4.56 -7.87 9.48
CA TYR A 44 -3.35 -8.35 8.82
C TYR A 44 -2.56 -9.24 9.78
N PRO A 45 -2.74 -10.57 9.73
CA PRO A 45 -2.12 -11.50 10.68
C PRO A 45 -0.60 -11.55 10.55
N SER A 46 -0.04 -11.12 9.40
CA SER A 46 1.39 -11.04 9.14
C SER A 46 1.75 -9.69 8.55
N LYS A 47 2.96 -9.23 8.88
CA LYS A 47 3.51 -7.95 8.42
C LYS A 47 5.03 -8.01 8.35
N HIS A 48 5.59 -7.20 7.48
CA HIS A 48 7.01 -6.90 7.46
C HIS A 48 7.19 -5.38 7.37
N LEU A 49 8.06 -4.83 8.22
CA LEU A 49 8.26 -3.40 8.37
C LEU A 49 9.76 -3.09 8.31
N TRP A 50 10.15 -2.18 7.43
CA TRP A 50 11.54 -1.79 7.24
C TRP A 50 11.73 -0.28 7.24
N SER A 51 12.87 0.18 7.74
CA SER A 51 13.36 1.53 7.55
C SER A 51 14.82 1.50 7.11
N VAL A 52 15.27 2.54 6.41
CA VAL A 52 16.67 2.81 6.16
C VAL A 52 17.04 4.07 6.92
N GLU A 53 18.09 3.99 7.73
CA GLU A 53 18.56 5.11 8.54
C GLU A 53 19.94 5.60 8.06
N GLU A 54 20.11 6.91 8.03
CA GLU A 54 21.38 7.58 7.82
C GLU A 54 21.57 8.69 8.86
N ALA A 55 22.67 8.62 9.60
CA ALA A 55 22.99 9.60 10.65
C ALA A 55 21.83 9.87 11.63
N GLY A 56 21.07 8.83 11.98
CA GLY A 56 19.91 8.92 12.89
C GLY A 56 18.62 9.44 12.25
N THR A 57 18.60 9.66 10.93
CA THR A 57 17.40 10.07 10.18
C THR A 57 16.92 8.93 9.31
N VAL A 58 15.61 8.67 9.28
CA VAL A 58 15.02 7.73 8.33
C VAL A 58 15.02 8.34 6.92
N VAL A 59 15.69 7.67 5.98
CA VAL A 59 15.87 8.07 4.59
C VAL A 59 15.19 7.13 3.59
N GLY A 60 14.55 6.07 4.07
CA GLY A 60 13.74 5.16 3.27
C GLY A 60 12.85 4.32 4.17
N ALA A 61 11.71 3.89 3.66
CA ALA A 61 10.79 3.03 4.40
C ALA A 61 10.05 2.10 3.44
N ALA A 62 9.73 0.91 3.93
CA ALA A 62 8.90 -0.04 3.22
C ALA A 62 8.06 -0.84 4.20
N LEU A 63 6.86 -1.25 3.78
CA LEU A 63 6.06 -2.20 4.53
C LEU A 63 5.38 -3.19 3.60
N GLN A 64 5.09 -4.38 4.12
CA GLN A 64 4.28 -5.38 3.44
C GLN A 64 3.30 -6.01 4.42
N THR A 65 2.06 -6.21 3.97
CA THR A 65 1.08 -7.07 4.62
C THR A 65 0.84 -8.28 3.71
N PRO A 66 1.59 -9.40 3.86
CA PRO A 66 1.44 -10.55 2.98
C PRO A 66 -0.02 -11.04 2.90
N PRO A 67 -0.49 -11.49 1.72
CA PRO A 67 0.26 -11.72 0.48
C PRO A 67 0.28 -10.51 -0.48
N HIS A 68 0.06 -9.28 0.02
CA HIS A 68 0.01 -8.10 -0.84
C HIS A 68 1.41 -7.62 -1.28
N ASN A 69 1.44 -6.74 -2.28
CA ASN A 69 2.67 -6.13 -2.79
C ASN A 69 3.42 -5.36 -1.70
N LEU A 70 4.74 -5.25 -1.85
CA LEU A 70 5.56 -4.34 -1.06
C LEU A 70 5.10 -2.90 -1.32
N VAL A 71 4.97 -2.09 -0.27
CA VAL A 71 4.71 -0.64 -0.40
C VAL A 71 6.00 0.11 -0.07
N LEU A 72 6.44 0.98 -0.98
CA LEU A 72 7.67 1.77 -0.87
C LEU A 72 7.37 3.25 -0.65
N ALA A 73 7.96 3.84 0.39
CA ALA A 73 7.97 5.29 0.57
C ALA A 73 8.91 5.95 -0.45
N GLN A 74 8.83 7.27 -0.59
CA GLN A 74 9.86 8.04 -1.29
C GLN A 74 11.18 7.92 -0.53
N PRO A 75 12.23 7.32 -1.10
CA PRO A 75 13.52 7.35 -0.46
C PRO A 75 14.17 8.74 -0.69
N ALA A 76 14.96 9.19 0.28
CA ALA A 76 15.75 10.41 0.14
C ALA A 76 16.94 10.23 -0.83
N SER A 77 17.31 8.99 -1.15
CA SER A 77 18.34 8.64 -2.14
C SER A 77 18.06 7.28 -2.78
N GLU A 78 18.54 7.05 -4.00
CA GLU A 78 18.42 5.75 -4.69
C GLU A 78 19.08 4.61 -3.88
N ALA A 79 20.18 4.92 -3.19
CA ALA A 79 20.91 3.96 -2.35
C ALA A 79 20.04 3.38 -1.22
N ALA A 80 19.10 4.15 -0.67
CA ALA A 80 18.17 3.64 0.34
C ALA A 80 17.21 2.59 -0.26
N ASN A 81 16.78 2.77 -1.50
CA ASN A 81 15.92 1.83 -2.19
C ASN A 81 16.64 0.51 -2.49
N ASP A 82 17.91 0.60 -2.94
CA ASP A 82 18.76 -0.56 -3.16
C ASP A 82 19.02 -1.36 -1.89
N LEU A 83 19.28 -0.68 -0.77
CA LEU A 83 19.45 -1.32 0.53
C LEU A 83 18.19 -2.07 0.99
N LEU A 84 17.00 -1.51 0.74
CA LEU A 84 15.73 -2.22 1.01
C LEU A 84 15.63 -3.49 0.16
N ALA A 85 15.93 -3.41 -1.15
CA ALA A 85 15.91 -4.57 -2.02
C ALA A 85 16.90 -5.66 -1.57
N ASP A 86 18.12 -5.27 -1.19
CA ASP A 86 19.15 -6.18 -0.66
C ASP A 86 18.70 -6.88 0.63
N ALA A 87 18.18 -6.11 1.59
CA ALA A 87 17.75 -6.65 2.87
C ALA A 87 16.55 -7.60 2.73
N ILE A 88 15.56 -7.24 1.92
CA ILE A 88 14.37 -8.06 1.68
C ILE A 88 14.74 -9.35 0.94
N GLY A 89 15.58 -9.26 -0.09
CA GLY A 89 16.06 -10.42 -0.84
C GLY A 89 16.92 -11.36 0.01
N SER A 90 17.83 -10.81 0.83
CA SER A 90 18.69 -11.58 1.74
C SER A 90 17.90 -12.29 2.84
N ALA A 91 16.74 -11.75 3.23
CA ALA A 91 15.82 -12.40 4.16
C ALA A 91 15.02 -13.56 3.52
N GLY A 92 15.19 -13.80 2.21
CA GLY A 92 14.49 -14.86 1.47
C GLY A 92 13.01 -14.57 1.21
N ILE A 93 12.57 -13.31 1.39
CA ILE A 93 11.18 -12.91 1.18
C ILE A 93 10.91 -12.84 -0.32
N GLN A 94 9.84 -13.49 -0.76
CA GLN A 94 9.38 -13.43 -2.15
C GLN A 94 8.33 -12.33 -2.27
N LEU A 95 8.48 -11.45 -3.26
CA LEU A 95 7.57 -10.34 -3.48
C LEU A 95 6.63 -10.64 -4.65
N PRO A 96 5.29 -10.58 -4.44
CA PRO A 96 4.34 -10.71 -5.54
C PRO A 96 4.34 -9.47 -6.46
N GLY A 97 4.89 -8.36 -5.98
CA GLY A 97 5.00 -7.10 -6.68
C GLY A 97 5.39 -5.96 -5.73
N VAL A 98 5.51 -4.77 -6.29
CA VAL A 98 5.84 -3.53 -5.58
C VAL A 98 4.90 -2.41 -5.98
N VAL A 99 4.53 -1.57 -5.02
CA VAL A 99 3.69 -0.39 -5.16
C VAL A 99 4.45 0.79 -4.55
N GLY A 100 4.44 1.91 -5.26
CA GLY A 100 5.08 3.14 -4.84
C GLY A 100 4.92 4.20 -5.92
N GLY A 101 5.52 5.38 -5.70
CA GLY A 101 5.69 6.33 -6.78
C GLY A 101 6.43 5.70 -7.96
N ARG A 102 6.13 6.16 -9.18
CA ARG A 102 6.67 5.52 -10.39
C ARG A 102 8.20 5.42 -10.39
N PRO A 103 8.96 6.50 -10.11
CA PRO A 103 10.42 6.42 -10.09
C PRO A 103 10.94 5.38 -9.08
N GLU A 104 10.33 5.31 -7.89
CA GLU A 104 10.78 4.45 -6.79
C GLU A 104 10.47 2.98 -7.06
N ALA A 105 9.26 2.70 -7.55
CA ALA A 105 8.84 1.35 -7.88
C ALA A 105 9.64 0.79 -9.07
N GLU A 106 9.93 1.63 -10.08
CA GLU A 106 10.75 1.23 -11.23
C GLU A 106 12.21 0.99 -10.83
N ALA A 107 12.80 1.88 -10.02
CA ALA A 107 14.16 1.71 -9.51
C ALA A 107 14.28 0.46 -8.62
N PHE A 108 13.34 0.24 -7.70
CA PHE A 108 13.32 -0.95 -6.86
C PHE A 108 13.17 -2.22 -7.70
N ALA A 109 12.24 -2.24 -8.66
CA ALA A 109 12.03 -3.40 -9.51
C ALA A 109 13.27 -3.75 -10.34
N ALA A 110 13.97 -2.74 -10.88
CA ALA A 110 15.22 -2.96 -11.59
C ALA A 110 16.31 -3.55 -10.68
N GLY A 111 16.50 -2.96 -9.49
CA GLY A 111 17.44 -3.45 -8.49
C GLY A 111 17.10 -4.87 -8.01
N TRP A 112 15.82 -5.17 -7.80
CA TRP A 112 15.34 -6.48 -7.39
C TRP A 112 15.62 -7.53 -8.46
N CYS A 113 15.19 -7.30 -9.70
CA CYS A 113 15.35 -8.24 -10.82
C CYS A 113 16.83 -8.55 -11.11
N ALA A 114 17.71 -7.55 -11.00
CA ALA A 114 19.15 -7.74 -11.19
C ALA A 114 19.77 -8.71 -10.15
N ARG A 115 19.19 -8.79 -8.94
CA ARG A 115 19.70 -9.60 -7.83
C ARG A 115 19.07 -10.98 -7.78
N THR A 116 17.76 -11.07 -8.00
CA THR A 116 17.01 -12.33 -7.88
C THR A 116 16.92 -13.11 -9.19
N GLY A 117 17.12 -12.44 -10.33
CA GLY A 117 16.86 -13.00 -11.65
C GLY A 117 15.37 -12.99 -12.03
N ASP A 118 14.52 -12.37 -11.22
CA ASP A 118 13.09 -12.19 -11.53
C ASP A 118 12.88 -11.23 -12.72
N THR A 119 11.64 -11.18 -13.20
CA THR A 119 11.21 -10.20 -14.19
C THR A 119 10.04 -9.39 -13.65
N ALA A 120 10.10 -8.06 -13.84
CA ALA A 120 9.01 -7.16 -13.51
C ALA A 120 8.26 -6.69 -14.76
N ARG A 121 6.95 -6.50 -14.64
CA ARG A 121 6.13 -5.78 -15.62
C ARG A 121 5.20 -4.82 -14.89
N ARG A 122 4.91 -3.67 -15.50
CA ARG A 122 3.90 -2.75 -14.99
C ARG A 122 2.51 -3.40 -15.09
N VAL A 123 1.80 -3.47 -13.97
CA VAL A 123 0.43 -4.02 -13.89
C VAL A 123 -0.60 -2.92 -14.03
N MET A 124 -0.49 -1.85 -13.24
CA MET A 124 -1.41 -0.72 -13.25
C MET A 124 -0.67 0.56 -12.91
N GLY A 125 -1.05 1.67 -13.53
CA GLY A 125 -0.67 3.00 -13.04
C GLY A 125 -1.84 3.62 -12.32
N GLN A 126 -1.61 4.01 -11.07
CA GLN A 126 -2.61 4.67 -10.25
C GLN A 126 -2.21 6.15 -10.08
N GLY A 127 -3.22 7.00 -9.90
CA GLY A 127 -3.04 8.40 -9.53
C GLY A 127 -3.41 8.58 -8.06
N ILE A 128 -2.68 9.46 -7.37
CA ILE A 128 -3.01 9.92 -6.03
C ILE A 128 -3.67 11.29 -6.19
N TYR A 129 -4.87 11.44 -5.66
CA TYR A 129 -5.61 12.70 -5.68
C TYR A 129 -5.52 13.35 -4.30
N SER A 130 -4.95 14.55 -4.26
CA SER A 130 -4.88 15.36 -3.04
C SER A 130 -5.95 16.46 -3.10
N LEU A 131 -6.74 16.56 -2.03
CA LEU A 131 -7.75 17.60 -1.87
C LEU A 131 -7.08 18.85 -1.31
N THR A 132 -6.99 19.90 -2.14
CA THR A 132 -6.38 21.18 -1.74
C THR A 132 -7.41 22.21 -1.27
N GLU A 133 -8.64 22.13 -1.79
CA GLU A 133 -9.74 23.04 -1.49
C GLU A 133 -11.08 22.30 -1.62
N VAL A 134 -11.99 22.52 -0.67
CA VAL A 134 -13.38 22.08 -0.79
C VAL A 134 -14.19 23.19 -1.44
N ARG A 135 -14.73 22.93 -2.62
CA ARG A 135 -15.68 23.83 -3.29
C ARG A 135 -17.10 23.43 -2.98
N GLY A 136 -17.93 24.41 -2.63
CA GLY A 136 -19.36 24.19 -2.45
C GLY A 136 -20.00 23.69 -3.74
N VAL A 137 -20.61 22.51 -3.71
CA VAL A 137 -21.41 21.96 -4.79
C VAL A 137 -22.88 21.90 -4.34
N PRO A 138 -23.86 22.03 -5.26
CA PRO A 138 -25.27 21.85 -4.91
C PRO A 138 -25.49 20.49 -4.25
N ALA A 139 -26.30 20.46 -3.19
CA ALA A 139 -26.66 19.21 -2.54
C ALA A 139 -27.38 18.28 -3.53
N ALA A 140 -26.97 17.01 -3.55
CA ALA A 140 -27.73 15.98 -4.24
C ALA A 140 -29.12 15.85 -3.59
N ALA A 141 -30.13 15.49 -4.38
CA ALA A 141 -31.44 15.19 -3.83
C ALA A 141 -31.36 13.96 -2.90
N GLY A 142 -32.02 14.05 -1.74
CA GLY A 142 -32.01 13.02 -0.71
C GLY A 142 -31.20 13.40 0.53
N THR A 143 -31.11 12.48 1.49
CA THR A 143 -30.32 12.65 2.72
C THR A 143 -29.54 11.37 3.01
N PRO A 144 -28.34 11.46 3.59
CA PRO A 144 -27.62 10.28 4.02
C PRO A 144 -28.41 9.55 5.12
N ARG A 145 -28.50 8.23 5.02
CA ARG A 145 -29.05 7.36 6.06
C ARG A 145 -28.17 6.14 6.24
N THR A 146 -28.21 5.54 7.43
CA THR A 146 -27.57 4.24 7.67
C THR A 146 -28.20 3.19 6.75
N ALA A 147 -27.35 2.37 6.12
CA ALA A 147 -27.80 1.24 5.32
C ALA A 147 -28.49 0.18 6.20
N THR A 148 -29.56 -0.42 5.70
CA THR A 148 -30.27 -1.54 6.34
C THR A 148 -29.98 -2.83 5.56
N PRO A 149 -30.33 -4.01 6.10
CA PRO A 149 -30.21 -5.27 5.36
C PRO A 149 -30.94 -5.29 4.01
N ASP A 150 -31.99 -4.48 3.84
CA ASP A 150 -32.76 -4.38 2.58
C ASP A 150 -31.97 -3.69 1.47
N ASP A 151 -30.92 -2.92 1.80
CA ASP A 151 -30.06 -2.25 0.82
C ASP A 151 -29.00 -3.19 0.22
N LEU A 152 -28.84 -4.39 0.77
CA LEU A 152 -27.71 -5.27 0.44
C LEU A 152 -27.66 -5.62 -1.05
N GLU A 153 -28.80 -5.96 -1.65
CA GLU A 153 -28.87 -6.33 -3.06
C GLU A 153 -28.47 -5.16 -3.96
N LEU A 154 -28.96 -3.95 -3.64
CA LEU A 154 -28.62 -2.72 -4.37
C LEU A 154 -27.13 -2.38 -4.26
N LEU A 155 -26.59 -2.38 -3.04
CA LEU A 155 -25.19 -2.04 -2.79
C LEU A 155 -24.24 -3.07 -3.41
N ALA A 156 -24.58 -4.36 -3.34
CA ALA A 156 -23.81 -5.42 -3.98
C ALA A 156 -23.83 -5.28 -5.50
N GLY A 157 -24.98 -4.91 -6.09
CA GLY A 157 -25.11 -4.59 -7.51
C GLY A 157 -24.21 -3.43 -7.91
N TRP A 158 -24.30 -2.29 -7.21
CA TRP A 158 -23.47 -1.11 -7.51
C TRP A 158 -21.98 -1.38 -7.41
N ILE A 159 -21.54 -2.16 -6.41
CA ILE A 159 -20.12 -2.52 -6.28
C ILE A 159 -19.67 -3.38 -7.47
N GLN A 160 -20.51 -4.32 -7.93
CA GLN A 160 -20.21 -5.16 -9.09
C GLN A 160 -20.18 -4.34 -10.38
N ASP A 161 -21.22 -3.54 -10.63
CA ASP A 161 -21.32 -2.68 -11.81
C ASP A 161 -20.10 -1.74 -11.89
N PHE A 162 -19.71 -1.14 -10.75
CA PHE A 162 -18.52 -0.30 -10.70
C PHE A 162 -17.24 -1.09 -11.02
N GLN A 163 -17.06 -2.29 -10.45
CA GLN A 163 -15.91 -3.14 -10.75
C GLN A 163 -15.84 -3.51 -12.25
N ASP A 164 -16.98 -3.82 -12.84
CA ASP A 164 -17.12 -4.16 -14.25
C ASP A 164 -16.92 -2.95 -15.18
N GLU A 165 -17.08 -1.73 -14.67
CA GLU A 165 -16.78 -0.50 -15.42
C GLU A 165 -15.29 -0.12 -15.34
N VAL A 166 -14.69 -0.15 -14.15
CA VAL A 166 -13.40 0.52 -13.91
C VAL A 166 -12.18 -0.41 -13.87
N VAL A 167 -12.36 -1.70 -13.58
CA VAL A 167 -11.24 -2.65 -13.50
C VAL A 167 -11.03 -3.26 -14.89
N PRO A 168 -9.83 -3.18 -15.50
CA PRO A 168 -9.55 -3.88 -16.76
C PRO A 168 -9.82 -5.39 -16.64
N GLU A 169 -10.38 -6.01 -17.69
CA GLU A 169 -10.76 -7.43 -17.70
C GLU A 169 -9.59 -8.34 -17.26
N GLU A 170 -8.37 -8.00 -17.65
CA GLU A 170 -7.16 -8.77 -17.34
C GLU A 170 -6.76 -8.74 -15.85
N LEU A 171 -7.32 -7.79 -15.08
CA LEU A 171 -7.08 -7.62 -13.64
C LEU A 171 -8.29 -8.04 -12.79
N ARG A 172 -9.42 -8.41 -13.41
CA ARG A 172 -10.58 -8.90 -12.68
C ARG A 172 -10.24 -10.25 -12.07
N ALA A 173 -10.47 -10.38 -10.76
CA ALA A 173 -10.33 -11.67 -10.10
C ALA A 173 -11.32 -12.65 -10.76
N VAL A 174 -10.81 -13.80 -11.23
CA VAL A 174 -11.67 -14.88 -11.72
C VAL A 174 -12.66 -15.24 -10.61
N ALA A 175 -13.95 -15.22 -10.91
CA ALA A 175 -15.02 -15.55 -9.98
C ALA A 175 -14.76 -16.93 -9.33
N GLY A 176 -14.18 -16.93 -8.13
CA GLY A 176 -13.72 -18.13 -7.43
C GLY A 176 -12.77 -17.85 -6.25
N THR A 177 -12.06 -16.73 -6.26
CA THR A 177 -11.16 -16.28 -5.16
C THR A 177 -11.80 -15.30 -4.17
N ARG A 178 -13.12 -15.07 -4.25
CA ARG A 178 -13.86 -14.31 -3.21
C ARG A 178 -13.84 -15.13 -1.91
N GLN A 179 -12.81 -14.93 -1.07
CA GLN A 179 -12.86 -15.37 0.31
C GLN A 179 -14.09 -14.72 0.94
N ARG A 180 -15.02 -15.58 1.31
CA ARG A 180 -16.25 -15.26 2.00
C ARG A 180 -15.84 -14.48 3.26
N TRP A 181 -16.10 -13.17 3.30
CA TRP A 181 -16.00 -12.40 4.53
C TRP A 181 -16.89 -13.11 5.55
N SER A 182 -16.25 -13.83 6.47
CA SER A 182 -16.93 -14.62 7.47
C SER A 182 -17.69 -13.66 8.37
N ARG A 183 -19.01 -13.72 8.29
CA ARG A 183 -19.91 -13.26 9.36
C ARG A 183 -19.38 -13.82 10.68
N THR A 184 -19.00 -12.93 11.59
CA THR A 184 -19.13 -13.18 13.03
C THR A 184 -20.14 -12.18 13.54
#